data_AF-A0A523TAH9-F1
#
_entry.id   AF-A0A523TAH9-F1
#
_cell.length_a   1.000
_cell.length_b   1.000
_cell.length_c   1.000
_cell.angle_alpha   90.00
_cell.angle_beta   90.00
_cell.angle_gamma   90.00
#
_symmetry.space_group_name_H-M   'P 1'
#
loop_
_entity.id
_entity.type
_entity.pdbx_description
1 polymer ?
#
loop_
_entity_poly.entity_id
_entity_poly.type
_entity_poly.pdbx_seq_one_letter_code
_entity_poly.pdbx_strand_id
1 'polypeptide(L)'
;MSEVIGTRVEEDKVRKMRNLLNITRVFAALVFIASLALVISSIDSSVWNFQSFWYSLKFFVFIFEILFLLIGYGIAYMLGYDDSGAVALMDSFHSAVFGGGGTIMGVPIEDIILQPLEFFAQPNLFEPLYSFFIMIILFISLIAGLGFLRECNPALSAVSFFGMNIVLGLASLSGKLLIDLDFGGNITQMIFSKLVITAFLIYFSLELSFQASYVYNVIGPNIHRHRRISSNIKRIKEFKMPLERMRKEKPETDEESERMGIRGSKNTARARMTVSTAFSRIKGLVGKKLFRISLDEDWDKMNNRLKSYYEQLERDDPMIAVSLSASAYTPSLARLILIITTGTLFRMIALLLLSWLALNPIPILQFLNMPDSIVNSIEAGQPEMILMVLAPLTVLFLLVGLIVQFIQRRATRRMEAIAQRPIIHPVDEEKETERRRPRRRQRTPRTGQ
;
A
#
# COMPACT_ATOMS: atom_id res chain seq x y z
N MET A 1 -30.20 -27.62 -13.97
CA MET A 1 -28.77 -28.01 -14.12
C MET A 1 -27.84 -26.81 -14.24
N SER A 2 -28.12 -25.78 -15.05
CA SER A 2 -27.27 -24.57 -15.16
C SER A 2 -27.09 -23.79 -13.84
N GLU A 3 -28.09 -23.87 -12.95
CA GLU A 3 -28.17 -23.13 -11.68
C GLU A 3 -27.21 -23.64 -10.58
N VAL A 4 -26.99 -24.95 -10.52
CA VAL A 4 -26.02 -25.60 -9.59
C VAL A 4 -24.58 -25.39 -10.07
N ILE A 5 -24.40 -25.24 -11.38
CA ILE A 5 -23.09 -25.00 -12.00
C ILE A 5 -22.61 -23.58 -11.67
N GLY A 6 -23.51 -22.58 -11.69
CA GLY A 6 -23.15 -21.17 -11.42
C GLY A 6 -22.67 -20.90 -9.98
N THR A 7 -23.33 -21.47 -8.97
CA THR A 7 -22.95 -21.26 -7.56
C THR A 7 -21.62 -21.93 -7.20
N ARG A 8 -21.40 -23.15 -7.69
CA ARG A 8 -20.13 -23.87 -7.50
C ARG A 8 -18.95 -23.10 -8.12
N VAL A 9 -19.15 -22.49 -9.30
CA VAL A 9 -18.10 -21.71 -9.98
C VAL A 9 -17.71 -20.44 -9.19
N GLU A 10 -18.65 -19.76 -8.54
CA GLU A 10 -18.33 -18.59 -7.70
C GLU A 10 -17.59 -18.99 -6.40
N GLU A 11 -18.04 -20.06 -5.73
CA GLU A 11 -17.37 -20.57 -4.53
C GLU A 11 -15.95 -21.07 -4.83
N ASP A 12 -15.77 -21.77 -5.95
CA ASP A 12 -14.45 -22.22 -6.42
C ASP A 12 -13.53 -21.05 -6.72
N LYS A 13 -14.03 -19.95 -7.30
CA LYS A 13 -13.23 -18.74 -7.53
C LYS A 13 -12.77 -18.11 -6.21
N VAL A 14 -13.65 -17.99 -5.23
CA VAL A 14 -13.31 -17.43 -3.90
C VAL A 14 -12.30 -18.32 -3.19
N ARG A 15 -12.48 -19.65 -3.24
CA ARG A 15 -11.53 -20.61 -2.68
C ARG A 15 -10.16 -20.51 -3.35
N LYS A 16 -10.11 -20.44 -4.68
CA LYS A 16 -8.86 -20.25 -5.45
C LYS A 16 -8.16 -18.94 -5.10
N MET A 17 -8.90 -17.84 -4.91
CA MET A 17 -8.30 -16.56 -4.51
C MET A 17 -7.76 -16.57 -3.08
N ARG A 18 -8.48 -17.19 -2.14
CA ARG A 18 -7.99 -17.38 -0.76
C ARG A 18 -6.74 -18.24 -0.75
N ASN A 19 -6.72 -19.33 -1.52
CA ASN A 19 -5.55 -20.19 -1.66
C ASN A 19 -4.39 -19.42 -2.27
N LEU A 20 -4.62 -18.61 -3.31
CA LEU A 20 -3.59 -17.76 -3.89
C LEU A 20 -3.00 -16.81 -2.85
N LEU A 21 -3.83 -16.09 -2.08
CA LEU A 21 -3.37 -15.19 -1.03
C LEU A 21 -2.51 -15.94 0.00
N ASN A 22 -2.96 -17.12 0.44
CA ASN A 22 -2.20 -17.94 1.38
C ASN A 22 -0.86 -18.41 0.78
N ILE A 23 -0.84 -18.83 -0.48
CA ILE A 23 0.38 -19.22 -1.19
C ILE A 23 1.34 -18.03 -1.29
N THR A 24 0.85 -16.85 -1.67
CA THR A 24 1.68 -15.64 -1.76
C THR A 24 2.23 -15.25 -0.38
N ARG A 25 1.46 -15.41 0.70
CA ARG A 25 1.92 -15.17 2.07
C ARG A 25 2.99 -16.15 2.50
N VAL A 26 2.81 -17.45 2.25
CA VAL A 26 3.81 -18.48 2.56
C VAL A 26 5.08 -18.24 1.76
N PHE A 27 4.96 -17.91 0.47
CA PHE A 27 6.11 -17.59 -0.37
C PHE A 27 6.84 -16.34 0.12
N ALA A 28 6.12 -15.25 0.43
CA ALA A 28 6.71 -14.06 1.02
C ALA A 28 7.38 -14.34 2.38
N ALA A 29 6.79 -15.20 3.22
CA ALA A 29 7.38 -15.63 4.48
C ALA A 29 8.69 -16.40 4.28
N LEU A 30 8.73 -17.33 3.32
CA LEU A 30 9.94 -18.09 2.99
C LEU A 30 11.05 -17.18 2.48
N VAL A 31 10.73 -16.25 1.57
CA VAL A 31 11.70 -15.26 1.07
C VAL A 31 12.17 -14.33 2.19
N PHE A 32 11.27 -13.90 3.08
CA PHE A 32 11.62 -13.10 4.25
C PHE A 32 12.58 -13.83 5.19
N ILE A 33 12.27 -15.08 5.56
CA ILE A 33 13.13 -15.90 6.41
C ILE A 33 14.49 -16.13 5.75
N ALA A 34 14.51 -16.39 4.44
CA ALA A 34 15.76 -16.52 3.68
C ALA A 34 16.58 -15.22 3.69
N SER A 35 15.93 -14.06 3.51
CA SER A 35 16.63 -12.76 3.56
C SER A 35 17.21 -12.50 4.95
N LEU A 36 16.45 -12.78 6.00
CA LEU A 36 16.88 -12.59 7.38
C LEU A 36 18.04 -13.54 7.73
N ALA A 37 17.95 -14.80 7.31
CA ALA A 37 19.01 -15.78 7.51
C ALA A 37 20.31 -15.37 6.81
N LEU A 38 20.22 -14.84 5.59
CA LEU A 38 21.38 -14.29 4.88
C LEU A 38 21.96 -13.08 5.59
N VAL A 39 21.14 -12.15 6.09
CA VAL A 39 21.62 -11.00 6.86
C VAL A 39 22.36 -11.46 8.11
N ILE A 40 21.79 -12.41 8.87
CA ILE A 40 22.41 -12.95 10.09
C ILE A 40 23.73 -13.66 9.78
N SER A 41 23.77 -14.48 8.72
CA SER A 41 24.99 -15.21 8.35
C SER A 41 26.08 -14.32 7.75
N SER A 42 25.72 -13.10 7.36
CA SER A 42 26.65 -12.10 6.83
C SER A 42 27.37 -11.31 7.91
N ILE A 43 27.01 -11.50 9.18
CA ILE A 43 27.53 -10.75 10.32
C ILE A 43 28.43 -11.67 11.15
N ASP A 44 29.57 -11.14 11.59
CA ASP A 44 30.51 -11.85 12.45
C ASP A 44 29.82 -12.32 13.75
N SER A 45 30.16 -13.55 14.16
CA SER A 45 29.64 -14.16 15.38
C SER A 45 29.87 -13.34 16.66
N SER A 46 30.91 -12.51 16.70
CA SER A 46 31.26 -11.63 17.81
C SER A 46 30.16 -10.60 18.13
N VAL A 47 29.37 -10.19 17.14
CA VAL A 47 28.23 -9.27 17.33
C VAL A 47 27.14 -9.89 18.18
N TRP A 48 26.98 -11.21 18.13
CA TRP A 48 25.96 -11.94 18.89
C TRP A 48 26.36 -12.22 20.34
N ASN A 49 27.51 -11.72 20.79
CA ASN A 49 27.92 -11.87 22.18
C ASN A 49 26.97 -11.09 23.09
N PHE A 50 26.18 -11.81 23.88
CA PHE A 50 25.23 -11.22 24.82
C PHE A 50 25.91 -10.38 25.90
N GLN A 51 27.20 -10.58 26.15
CA GLN A 51 27.98 -9.72 27.02
C GLN A 51 28.11 -8.30 26.45
N SER A 52 28.33 -8.15 25.14
CA SER A 52 28.36 -6.85 24.45
C SER A 52 27.00 -6.13 24.51
N PHE A 53 25.90 -6.90 24.48
CA PHE A 53 24.55 -6.37 24.71
C PHE A 53 24.43 -5.75 26.11
N TRP A 54 24.85 -6.46 27.16
CA TRP A 54 24.83 -5.94 28.53
C TRP A 54 25.75 -4.74 28.73
N TYR A 55 26.96 -4.77 28.15
CA TYR A 55 27.86 -3.61 28.19
C TYR A 55 27.23 -2.37 27.55
N SER A 56 26.49 -2.53 26.46
CA SER A 56 25.81 -1.42 25.80
C SER A 56 24.58 -0.93 26.55
N LEU A 57 23.83 -1.83 27.20
CA LEU A 57 22.76 -1.41 28.11
C LEU A 57 23.34 -0.59 29.27
N LYS A 58 24.46 -1.05 29.84
CA LYS A 58 25.22 -0.29 30.84
C LYS A 58 25.73 1.03 30.27
N PHE A 59 26.06 1.12 28.98
CA PHE A 59 26.48 2.36 28.33
C PHE A 59 25.41 3.46 28.40
N PHE A 60 24.13 3.13 28.22
CA PHE A 60 23.07 4.13 28.37
C PHE A 60 22.93 4.61 29.81
N VAL A 61 22.96 3.70 30.78
CA VAL A 61 22.97 4.06 32.21
C VAL A 61 24.19 4.92 32.53
N PHE A 62 25.33 4.57 31.95
CA PHE A 62 26.57 5.28 32.11
C PHE A 62 26.57 6.69 31.52
N ILE A 63 25.91 6.95 30.39
CA ILE A 63 25.75 8.33 29.90
C ILE A 63 25.08 9.20 30.97
N PHE A 64 24.07 8.66 31.67
CA PHE A 64 23.46 9.36 32.80
C PHE A 64 24.43 9.52 33.97
N GLU A 65 25.26 8.52 34.27
CA GLU A 65 26.31 8.60 35.30
C GLU A 65 27.36 9.67 34.97
N ILE A 66 27.88 9.75 33.74
CA ILE A 66 28.82 10.80 33.33
C ILE A 66 28.15 12.17 33.46
N LEU A 67 26.94 12.32 32.92
CA LEU A 67 26.23 13.60 32.97
C LEU A 67 26.04 14.05 34.43
N PHE A 68 25.66 13.11 35.29
CA PHE A 68 25.54 13.33 36.72
C PHE A 68 26.87 13.75 37.34
N LEU A 69 27.98 13.07 37.02
CA LEU A 69 29.32 13.38 37.52
C LEU A 69 29.83 14.73 37.05
N LEU A 70 29.64 15.09 35.78
CA LEU A 70 30.04 16.38 35.24
C LEU A 70 29.24 17.53 35.85
N ILE A 71 27.92 17.34 36.05
CA ILE A 71 27.07 18.33 36.73
C ILE A 71 27.52 18.47 38.19
N GLY A 72 27.71 17.36 38.90
CA GLY A 72 28.15 17.38 40.29
C GLY A 72 29.54 17.98 40.45
N TYR A 73 30.47 17.68 39.54
CA TYR A 73 31.80 18.30 39.48
C TYR A 73 31.68 19.82 39.28
N GLY A 74 30.85 20.27 38.34
CA GLY A 74 30.60 21.69 38.12
C GLY A 74 30.03 22.39 39.35
N ILE A 75 29.13 21.74 40.09
CA ILE A 75 28.59 22.25 41.36
C ILE A 75 29.67 22.31 42.43
N ALA A 76 30.47 21.25 42.60
CA ALA A 76 31.56 21.23 43.57
C ALA A 76 32.59 22.32 43.28
N TYR A 77 32.94 22.52 42.02
CA TYR A 77 33.83 23.59 41.59
C TYR A 77 33.23 24.98 41.90
N MET A 78 31.94 25.20 41.65
CA MET A 78 31.25 26.45 42.03
C MET A 78 31.21 26.69 43.55
N LEU A 79 31.26 25.62 44.35
CA LEU A 79 31.32 25.70 45.81
C LEU A 79 32.74 25.94 46.35
N GLY A 80 33.74 26.07 45.46
CA GLY A 80 35.11 26.42 45.82
C GLY A 80 36.01 25.22 46.15
N TYR A 81 35.61 24.00 45.78
CA TYR A 81 36.50 22.84 45.82
C TYR A 81 37.56 22.94 44.71
N ASP A 82 38.78 22.51 45.01
CA ASP A 82 39.82 22.30 44.01
C ASP A 82 39.52 21.05 43.16
N ASP A 83 40.20 20.88 42.01
CA ASP A 83 39.92 19.78 41.08
C ASP A 83 40.02 18.40 41.78
N SER A 84 41.04 18.21 42.63
CA SER A 84 41.21 16.98 43.41
C SER A 84 40.10 16.74 44.42
N GLY A 85 39.66 17.78 45.14
CA GLY A 85 38.58 17.68 46.12
C GLY A 85 37.22 17.47 45.45
N ALA A 86 36.98 18.10 44.30
CA ALA A 86 35.77 17.91 43.51
C ALA A 86 35.70 16.49 42.92
N VAL A 87 36.80 15.97 42.37
CA VAL A 87 36.88 14.58 41.87
C VAL A 87 36.67 13.57 43.01
N ALA A 88 37.33 13.74 44.16
CA ALA A 88 37.16 12.83 45.31
C ALA A 88 35.73 12.85 45.87
N LEU A 89 35.09 14.03 45.89
CA LEU A 89 33.70 14.16 46.30
C LEU A 89 32.77 13.46 45.31
N MET A 90 33.01 13.62 44.00
CA MET A 90 32.24 12.94 42.95
C MET A 90 32.43 11.43 42.98
N ASP A 91 33.65 10.93 43.19
CA ASP A 91 33.94 9.51 43.34
C ASP A 91 33.20 8.92 44.56
N SER A 92 33.27 9.60 45.71
CA SER A 92 32.56 9.16 46.92
C SER A 92 31.04 9.11 46.72
N PHE A 93 30.49 10.08 45.99
CA PHE A 93 29.07 10.14 45.69
C PHE A 93 28.67 9.06 44.68
N HIS A 94 29.48 8.83 43.65
CA HIS A 94 29.29 7.75 42.68
C HIS A 94 29.27 6.40 43.39
N SER A 95 30.26 6.14 44.24
CA SER A 95 30.35 4.91 45.02
C SER A 95 29.12 4.72 45.92
N ALA A 96 28.62 5.79 46.54
CA ALA A 96 27.43 5.73 47.39
C ALA A 96 26.13 5.46 46.61
N VAL A 97 25.97 6.01 45.40
CA VAL A 97 24.73 5.89 44.62
C VAL A 97 24.72 4.66 43.71
N PHE A 98 25.83 4.39 43.03
CA PHE A 98 25.94 3.35 42.01
C PHE A 98 26.72 2.12 42.47
N GLY A 99 27.34 2.15 43.65
CA GLY A 99 28.03 1.00 44.25
C GLY A 99 29.36 0.62 43.58
N GLY A 100 29.99 1.56 42.87
CA GLY A 100 31.24 1.34 42.11
C GLY A 100 32.53 1.64 42.89
N GLY A 101 33.62 0.98 42.49
CA GLY A 101 34.97 1.15 43.08
C GLY A 101 35.85 2.12 42.28
N GLY A 102 35.39 3.36 42.08
CA GLY A 102 36.17 4.44 41.44
C GLY A 102 36.44 4.27 39.94
N THR A 103 35.82 3.29 39.30
CA THR A 103 35.90 3.09 37.84
C THR A 103 34.52 2.92 37.25
N ILE A 104 34.34 3.38 36.03
CA ILE A 104 33.17 3.10 35.22
C ILE A 104 33.58 2.44 33.92
N MET A 105 33.06 1.24 33.67
CA MET A 105 33.49 0.35 32.58
C MET A 105 34.99 0.07 32.54
N GLY A 106 35.65 0.09 33.70
CA GLY A 106 37.10 -0.09 33.80
C GLY A 106 37.92 1.17 33.51
N VAL A 107 37.28 2.32 33.27
CA VAL A 107 37.94 3.62 33.18
C VAL A 107 37.84 4.34 34.52
N PRO A 108 38.95 4.88 35.08
CA PRO A 108 38.91 5.69 36.31
C PRO A 108 37.98 6.90 36.18
N ILE A 109 37.25 7.22 37.25
CA ILE A 109 36.35 8.39 37.28
C ILE A 109 37.12 9.69 37.10
N GLU A 110 38.35 9.76 37.62
CA GLU A 110 39.25 10.90 37.45
C GLU A 110 39.50 11.21 35.96
N ASP A 111 39.85 10.20 35.16
CA ASP A 111 40.10 10.36 33.72
C ASP A 111 38.84 10.82 32.97
N ILE A 112 37.66 10.35 33.38
CA ILE A 112 36.38 10.74 32.77
C ILE A 112 36.06 12.21 33.05
N ILE A 113 36.33 12.70 34.26
CA ILE A 113 36.05 14.08 34.66
C ILE A 113 37.06 15.05 34.04
N LEU A 114 38.36 14.70 34.09
CA LEU A 114 39.44 15.57 33.66
C LEU A 114 39.64 15.56 32.13
N GLN A 115 39.37 14.43 31.47
CA GLN A 115 39.61 14.24 30.03
C GLN A 115 38.39 13.59 29.33
N PRO A 116 37.21 14.24 29.36
CA PRO A 116 35.98 13.66 28.82
C PRO A 116 36.06 13.37 27.31
N LEU A 117 36.92 14.05 26.56
CA LEU A 117 37.09 13.83 25.12
C LEU A 117 37.88 12.54 24.81
N GLU A 118 38.90 12.20 25.60
CA GLU A 118 39.70 10.98 25.39
C GLU A 118 38.89 9.73 25.68
N PHE A 119 37.95 9.83 26.61
CA PHE A 119 36.98 8.77 26.89
C PHE A 119 36.17 8.36 25.63
N PHE A 120 35.70 9.33 24.84
CA PHE A 120 34.98 9.05 23.59
C PHE A 120 35.89 8.51 22.48
N ALA A 121 37.21 8.66 22.59
CA ALA A 121 38.15 8.11 21.61
C ALA A 121 38.47 6.61 21.85
N GLN A 122 38.01 6.04 22.97
CA GLN A 122 38.26 4.65 23.31
C GLN A 122 37.57 3.69 22.31
N PRO A 123 38.32 2.86 21.57
CA PRO A 123 37.75 1.96 20.56
C PRO A 123 36.79 0.92 21.14
N ASN A 124 37.03 0.55 22.40
CA ASN A 124 36.23 -0.44 23.15
C ASN A 124 34.80 0.04 23.46
N LEU A 125 34.50 1.32 23.24
CA LEU A 125 33.21 1.92 23.57
C LEU A 125 32.20 1.81 22.42
N PHE A 126 32.68 1.95 21.18
CA PHE A 126 31.80 1.94 20.01
C PHE A 126 31.48 0.52 19.52
N GLU A 127 32.41 -0.43 19.63
CA GLU A 127 32.16 -1.81 19.18
C GLU A 127 30.94 -2.48 19.87
N PRO A 128 30.78 -2.41 21.22
CA PRO A 128 29.60 -2.93 21.89
C PRO A 128 28.33 -2.21 21.41
N LEU A 129 28.39 -0.89 21.27
CA LEU A 129 27.28 -0.05 20.87
C LEU A 129 26.77 -0.41 19.45
N TYR A 130 27.68 -0.60 18.49
CA TYR A 130 27.32 -1.13 17.17
C TYR A 130 26.65 -2.50 17.27
N SER A 131 27.21 -3.41 18.07
CA SER A 131 26.66 -4.75 18.25
C SER A 131 25.24 -4.71 18.85
N PHE A 132 25.02 -3.83 19.83
CA PHE A 132 23.72 -3.59 20.44
C PHE A 132 22.69 -3.05 19.46
N PHE A 133 23.05 -2.02 18.68
CA PHE A 133 22.14 -1.48 17.66
C PHE A 133 21.82 -2.50 16.58
N ILE A 134 22.82 -3.29 16.13
CA ILE A 134 22.59 -4.39 15.19
C ILE A 134 21.56 -5.38 15.76
N MET A 135 21.75 -5.86 16.99
CA MET A 135 20.82 -6.80 17.64
C MET A 135 19.41 -6.24 17.79
N ILE A 136 19.28 -4.99 18.27
CA ILE A 136 17.97 -4.35 18.46
C ILE A 136 17.26 -4.12 17.12
N ILE A 137 17.95 -3.56 16.14
CA ILE A 137 17.34 -3.25 14.84
C ILE A 137 16.96 -4.54 14.12
N LEU A 138 17.79 -5.59 14.22
CA LEU A 138 17.44 -6.91 13.70
C LEU A 138 16.19 -7.47 14.38
N PHE A 139 16.09 -7.36 15.70
CA PHE A 139 14.92 -7.81 16.46
C PHE A 139 13.64 -7.03 16.08
N ILE A 140 13.75 -5.70 15.94
CA ILE A 140 12.66 -4.84 15.44
C ILE A 140 12.27 -5.25 14.02
N SER A 141 13.26 -5.50 13.15
CA SER A 141 13.03 -5.94 11.78
C SER A 141 12.33 -7.30 11.71
N LEU A 142 12.68 -8.24 12.60
CA LEU A 142 12.01 -9.53 12.75
C LEU A 142 10.56 -9.36 13.20
N ILE A 143 10.30 -8.57 14.25
CA ILE A 143 8.93 -8.30 14.73
C ILE A 143 8.10 -7.64 13.64
N ALA A 144 8.66 -6.64 12.95
CA ALA A 144 7.99 -5.95 11.86
C ALA A 144 7.69 -6.90 10.69
N GLY A 145 8.62 -7.78 10.32
CA GLY A 145 8.41 -8.81 9.30
C GLY A 145 7.32 -9.81 9.67
N LEU A 146 7.31 -10.30 10.92
CA LEU A 146 6.25 -11.18 11.43
C LEU A 146 4.89 -10.46 11.50
N GLY A 147 4.88 -9.20 11.92
CA GLY A 147 3.69 -8.35 11.93
C GLY A 147 3.13 -8.13 10.52
N PHE A 148 4.00 -7.92 9.53
CA PHE A 148 3.62 -7.87 8.12
C PHE A 148 2.98 -9.19 7.66
N LEU A 149 3.53 -10.35 8.02
CA LEU A 149 2.95 -11.65 7.62
C LEU A 149 1.53 -11.85 8.18
N ARG A 150 1.26 -11.29 9.37
CA ARG A 150 -0.06 -11.35 10.00
C ARG A 150 -1.06 -10.36 9.40
N GLU A 151 -0.67 -9.09 9.27
CA GLU A 151 -1.58 -7.99 8.94
C GLU A 151 -1.54 -7.56 7.47
N CYS A 152 -0.52 -7.97 6.72
CA CYS A 152 -0.21 -7.51 5.36
C CYS A 152 -0.09 -5.97 5.25
N ASN A 153 0.35 -5.32 6.34
CA ASN A 153 0.58 -3.88 6.39
C ASN A 153 1.93 -3.52 5.72
N PRO A 154 1.93 -2.76 4.61
CA PRO A 154 3.14 -2.46 3.85
C PRO A 154 4.16 -1.63 4.65
N ALA A 155 3.71 -0.85 5.63
CA ALA A 155 4.60 -0.07 6.49
C ALA A 155 5.51 -0.97 7.33
N LEU A 156 4.99 -2.08 7.85
CA LEU A 156 5.76 -3.04 8.64
C LEU A 156 6.83 -3.75 7.79
N SER A 157 6.50 -4.08 6.54
CA SER A 157 7.48 -4.63 5.61
C SER A 157 8.59 -3.63 5.28
N ALA A 158 8.25 -2.34 5.10
CA ALA A 158 9.24 -1.29 4.89
C ALA A 158 10.16 -1.11 6.10
N VAL A 159 9.63 -1.11 7.33
CA VAL A 159 10.46 -1.08 8.56
C VAL A 159 11.41 -2.26 8.61
N SER A 160 10.93 -3.46 8.26
CA SER A 160 11.76 -4.66 8.22
C SER A 160 12.87 -4.57 7.16
N PHE A 161 12.54 -4.11 5.96
CA PHE A 161 13.48 -3.86 4.86
C PHE A 161 14.57 -2.85 5.26
N PHE A 162 14.19 -1.68 5.77
CA PHE A 162 15.16 -0.67 6.19
C PHE A 162 15.99 -1.16 7.37
N GLY A 163 15.38 -1.87 8.33
CA GLY A 163 16.09 -2.47 9.46
C GLY A 163 17.19 -3.43 9.01
N MET A 164 16.92 -4.33 8.06
CA MET A 164 17.93 -5.25 7.51
C MET A 164 19.07 -4.51 6.80
N ASN A 165 18.77 -3.46 6.02
CA ASN A 165 19.81 -2.65 5.36
C ASN A 165 20.65 -1.84 6.36
N ILE A 166 20.03 -1.28 7.40
CA ILE A 166 20.75 -0.57 8.48
C ILE A 166 21.66 -1.53 9.23
N VAL A 167 21.20 -2.75 9.51
CA VAL A 167 22.02 -3.79 10.15
C VAL A 167 23.26 -4.10 9.30
N LEU A 168 23.11 -4.30 7.99
CA LEU A 168 24.26 -4.52 7.10
C LEU A 168 25.20 -3.30 7.06
N GLY A 169 24.65 -2.09 7.03
CA GLY A 169 25.43 -0.85 7.07
C GLY A 169 26.24 -0.70 8.37
N LEU A 170 25.62 -0.94 9.53
CA LEU A 170 26.29 -0.91 10.82
C LEU A 170 27.34 -2.01 10.94
N ALA A 171 27.07 -3.21 10.41
CA ALA A 171 28.05 -4.30 10.36
C ALA A 171 29.25 -3.93 9.48
N SER A 172 29.02 -3.25 8.36
CA SER A 172 30.09 -2.74 7.49
C SER A 172 30.93 -1.66 8.21
N LEU A 173 30.30 -0.72 8.90
CA LEU A 173 30.99 0.37 9.62
C LEU A 173 31.81 -0.15 10.80
N SER A 174 31.37 -1.24 11.44
CA SER A 174 32.09 -1.89 12.53
C SER A 174 33.15 -2.90 12.06
N GLY A 175 33.32 -3.11 10.75
CA GLY A 175 34.22 -4.10 10.20
C GLY A 175 33.83 -5.56 10.53
N LYS A 176 32.57 -5.79 10.92
CA LYS A 176 32.02 -7.11 11.28
C LYS A 176 31.20 -7.74 10.15
N LEU A 177 31.21 -7.15 8.96
CA LEU A 177 30.56 -7.70 7.78
C LEU A 177 31.47 -8.77 7.15
N LEU A 178 30.96 -10.00 7.04
CA LEU A 178 31.67 -11.15 6.45
C LEU A 178 31.53 -11.22 4.92
N ILE A 179 30.67 -10.39 4.34
CA ILE A 179 30.48 -10.31 2.90
C ILE A 179 31.59 -9.44 2.31
N ASP A 180 32.25 -9.95 1.27
CA ASP A 180 33.18 -9.17 0.46
C ASP A 180 32.46 -8.03 -0.28
N LEU A 181 33.06 -6.85 -0.22
CA LEU A 181 32.59 -5.63 -0.87
C LEU A 181 33.17 -5.46 -2.28
N ASP A 182 34.03 -6.36 -2.75
CA ASP A 182 34.44 -6.37 -4.15
C ASP A 182 33.37 -7.01 -5.04
N PHE A 183 32.93 -6.28 -6.07
CA PHE A 183 31.84 -6.68 -6.96
C PHE A 183 32.30 -7.16 -8.33
N GLY A 184 33.59 -7.02 -8.65
CA GLY A 184 34.14 -7.27 -9.99
C GLY A 184 33.52 -6.37 -11.08
N GLY A 185 34.28 -6.08 -12.15
CA GLY A 185 33.79 -5.19 -13.23
C GLY A 185 32.67 -5.80 -14.10
N ASN A 186 32.51 -7.13 -14.09
CA ASN A 186 31.58 -7.82 -14.97
C ASN A 186 30.19 -8.00 -14.33
N ILE A 187 29.13 -7.77 -15.12
CA ILE A 187 27.74 -7.93 -14.66
C ILE A 187 27.46 -9.32 -14.11
N THR A 188 28.03 -10.37 -14.72
CA THR A 188 27.85 -11.76 -14.26
C THR A 188 28.46 -11.98 -12.89
N GLN A 189 29.65 -11.42 -12.62
CA GLN A 189 30.30 -11.50 -11.30
C GLN A 189 29.47 -10.75 -10.27
N MET A 190 28.98 -9.56 -10.62
CA MET A 190 28.09 -8.78 -9.76
C MET A 190 26.82 -9.57 -9.38
N ILE A 191 26.15 -10.21 -10.34
CA ILE A 191 24.91 -10.97 -10.08
C ILE A 191 25.13 -12.11 -9.07
N PHE A 192 26.28 -12.78 -9.15
CA PHE A 192 26.62 -13.90 -8.26
C PHE A 192 27.39 -13.46 -7.00
N SER A 193 27.62 -12.17 -6.80
CA SER A 193 28.19 -11.64 -5.56
C SER A 193 27.23 -11.87 -4.40
N LYS A 194 27.78 -12.29 -3.25
CA LYS A 194 27.01 -12.49 -2.02
C LYS A 194 26.30 -11.20 -1.59
N LEU A 195 26.93 -10.03 -1.76
CA LEU A 195 26.31 -8.76 -1.39
C LEU A 195 25.06 -8.50 -2.22
N VAL A 196 25.19 -8.68 -3.52
CA VAL A 196 24.11 -8.42 -4.48
C VAL A 196 22.98 -9.41 -4.29
N ILE A 197 23.28 -10.70 -4.09
CA ILE A 197 22.26 -11.70 -3.76
C ILE A 197 21.52 -11.31 -2.47
N THR A 198 22.23 -10.94 -1.41
CA THR A 198 21.61 -10.51 -0.14
C THR A 198 20.73 -9.26 -0.33
N ALA A 199 21.25 -8.22 -0.98
CA ALA A 199 20.51 -6.99 -1.25
C ALA A 199 19.27 -7.25 -2.14
N PHE A 200 19.43 -8.08 -3.17
CA PHE A 200 18.35 -8.46 -4.06
C PHE A 200 17.27 -9.25 -3.34
N LEU A 201 17.64 -10.15 -2.43
CA LEU A 201 16.68 -10.98 -1.69
C LEU A 201 15.93 -10.15 -0.64
N ILE A 202 16.60 -9.19 0.01
CA ILE A 202 15.96 -8.19 0.89
C ILE A 202 14.96 -7.34 0.09
N TYR A 203 15.35 -6.82 -1.08
CA TYR A 203 14.46 -6.04 -1.95
C TYR A 203 13.30 -6.90 -2.49
N PHE A 204 13.57 -8.13 -2.90
CA PHE A 204 12.56 -9.06 -3.39
C PHE A 204 11.52 -9.39 -2.31
N SER A 205 11.96 -9.53 -1.06
CA SER A 205 11.07 -9.67 0.10
C SER A 205 10.12 -8.46 0.24
N LEU A 206 10.63 -7.24 0.12
CA LEU A 206 9.82 -6.01 0.15
C LEU A 206 8.82 -5.95 -1.02
N GLU A 207 9.27 -6.26 -2.23
CA GLU A 207 8.43 -6.24 -3.43
C GLU A 207 7.27 -7.24 -3.31
N LEU A 208 7.55 -8.49 -2.92
CA LEU A 208 6.53 -9.50 -2.65
C LEU A 208 5.57 -9.05 -1.55
N SER A 209 6.07 -8.32 -0.56
CA SER A 209 5.26 -7.80 0.53
C SER A 209 4.26 -6.74 0.05
N PHE A 210 4.70 -5.82 -0.81
CA PHE A 210 3.80 -4.84 -1.45
C PHE A 210 2.76 -5.51 -2.33
N GLN A 211 3.15 -6.55 -3.08
CA GLN A 211 2.22 -7.31 -3.90
C GLN A 211 1.18 -8.06 -3.06
N ALA A 212 1.60 -8.74 -2.00
CA ALA A 212 0.68 -9.40 -1.07
C ALA A 212 -0.27 -8.40 -0.42
N SER A 213 0.22 -7.22 -0.04
CA SER A 213 -0.60 -6.14 0.50
C SER A 213 -1.62 -5.62 -0.52
N TYR A 214 -1.22 -5.41 -1.79
CA TYR A 214 -2.13 -5.01 -2.86
C TYR A 214 -3.24 -6.04 -3.09
N VAL A 215 -2.90 -7.33 -3.12
CA VAL A 215 -3.88 -8.41 -3.25
C VAL A 215 -4.85 -8.41 -2.06
N TYR A 216 -4.34 -8.25 -0.85
CA TYR A 216 -5.17 -8.24 0.35
C TYR A 216 -6.10 -7.02 0.43
N ASN A 217 -5.56 -5.81 0.28
CA ASN A 217 -6.26 -4.55 0.52
C ASN A 217 -7.11 -4.07 -0.66
N VAL A 218 -6.68 -4.32 -1.89
CA VAL A 218 -7.39 -3.83 -3.08
C VAL A 218 -8.28 -4.91 -3.68
N ILE A 219 -7.76 -6.13 -3.82
CA ILE A 219 -8.48 -7.20 -4.52
C ILE A 219 -9.49 -7.87 -3.58
N GLY A 220 -9.11 -8.14 -2.33
CA GLY A 220 -9.98 -8.77 -1.33
C GLY A 220 -11.35 -8.10 -1.17
N PRO A 221 -11.42 -6.79 -0.85
CA PRO A 221 -12.68 -6.07 -0.72
C PRO A 221 -13.50 -6.03 -2.01
N ASN A 222 -12.86 -5.91 -3.17
CA ASN A 222 -13.53 -5.92 -4.46
C ASN A 222 -14.21 -7.26 -4.75
N ILE A 223 -13.60 -8.38 -4.36
CA ILE A 223 -14.22 -9.71 -4.46
C ILE A 223 -15.43 -9.80 -3.53
N HIS A 224 -15.30 -9.35 -2.28
CA HIS A 224 -16.43 -9.38 -1.34
C HIS A 224 -17.58 -8.48 -1.79
N ARG A 225 -17.27 -7.34 -2.42
CA ARG A 225 -18.26 -6.46 -3.03
C ARG A 225 -18.93 -7.13 -4.23
N HIS A 226 -18.15 -7.76 -5.11
CA HIS A 226 -18.64 -8.54 -6.24
C HIS A 226 -19.62 -9.63 -5.77
N ARG A 227 -19.23 -10.44 -4.79
CA ARG A 227 -20.08 -11.49 -4.19
C ARG A 227 -21.38 -10.93 -3.60
N ARG A 228 -21.31 -9.80 -2.89
CA ARG A 228 -22.51 -9.15 -2.34
C ARG A 228 -23.45 -8.69 -3.45
N ILE A 229 -22.91 -8.12 -4.53
CA ILE A 229 -23.71 -7.65 -5.66
C ILE A 229 -24.29 -8.84 -6.45
N SER A 230 -23.48 -9.86 -6.76
CA SER A 230 -23.94 -11.07 -7.47
C SER A 230 -25.03 -11.80 -6.67
N SER A 231 -24.84 -11.99 -5.36
CA SER A 231 -25.85 -12.62 -4.50
C SER A 231 -27.15 -11.80 -4.40
N ASN A 232 -27.06 -10.47 -4.35
CA ASN A 232 -28.24 -9.60 -4.36
C ASN A 232 -28.97 -9.65 -5.71
N ILE A 233 -28.26 -9.60 -6.83
CA ILE A 233 -28.86 -9.75 -8.18
C ILE A 233 -29.53 -11.12 -8.30
N LYS A 234 -28.87 -12.16 -7.79
CA LYS A 234 -29.40 -13.52 -7.77
C LYS A 234 -30.69 -13.62 -6.95
N ARG A 235 -30.73 -13.06 -5.74
CA ARG A 235 -31.96 -13.00 -4.92
C ARG A 235 -33.10 -12.26 -5.62
N ILE A 236 -32.80 -11.22 -6.40
CA ILE A 236 -33.81 -10.48 -7.18
C ILE A 236 -34.35 -11.34 -8.34
N LYS A 237 -33.49 -12.14 -9.01
CA LYS A 237 -33.91 -13.10 -10.04
C LYS A 237 -34.73 -14.26 -9.48
N GLU A 238 -34.30 -14.81 -8.34
CA GLU A 238 -34.91 -15.98 -7.69
C GLU A 238 -36.21 -15.67 -6.94
N PHE A 239 -36.53 -14.39 -6.71
CA PHE A 239 -37.81 -14.00 -6.11
C PHE A 239 -38.95 -14.35 -7.08
N LYS A 240 -39.46 -15.57 -6.95
CA LYS A 240 -40.75 -16.03 -7.49
C LYS A 240 -41.74 -15.92 -6.34
N MET A 241 -42.73 -15.04 -6.47
CA MET A 241 -43.85 -15.07 -5.54
C MET A 241 -44.54 -16.44 -5.65
N PRO A 242 -44.99 -17.03 -4.53
CA PRO A 242 -46.00 -18.08 -4.60
C PRO A 242 -47.28 -17.45 -5.15
N LEU A 243 -47.48 -17.52 -6.46
CA LEU A 243 -48.67 -17.02 -7.15
C LEU A 243 -49.96 -17.77 -6.77
N GLU A 244 -49.89 -18.72 -5.85
CA GLU A 244 -50.95 -19.70 -5.58
C GLU A 244 -51.99 -19.29 -4.54
N ARG A 245 -51.91 -18.10 -3.93
CA ARG A 245 -52.88 -17.67 -2.90
C ARG A 245 -53.78 -16.47 -3.25
N MET A 246 -53.64 -15.85 -4.41
CA MET A 246 -54.56 -14.77 -4.85
C MET A 246 -55.45 -15.15 -6.03
N ARG A 247 -55.78 -16.44 -6.18
CA ARG A 247 -56.81 -16.89 -7.11
C ARG A 247 -57.79 -17.85 -6.43
N LYS A 248 -58.42 -17.37 -5.35
CA LYS A 248 -59.69 -17.92 -4.89
C LYS A 248 -60.69 -16.78 -4.68
N GLU A 249 -61.70 -16.84 -5.55
CA GLU A 249 -63.08 -16.41 -5.36
C GLU A 249 -63.36 -14.92 -5.12
N LYS A 250 -63.86 -14.26 -6.17
CA LYS A 250 -65.21 -13.69 -6.13
C LYS A 250 -65.83 -13.60 -7.54
N PRO A 251 -67.16 -13.70 -7.65
CA PRO A 251 -67.88 -14.24 -8.80
C PRO A 251 -68.31 -13.18 -9.82
N GLU A 252 -68.82 -13.70 -10.93
CA GLU A 252 -69.45 -13.08 -12.10
C GLU A 252 -70.38 -11.90 -11.79
N THR A 253 -70.31 -10.85 -12.63
CA THR A 253 -71.51 -10.21 -13.16
C THR A 253 -71.20 -9.59 -14.53
N ASP A 254 -72.23 -9.64 -15.35
CA ASP A 254 -72.28 -9.55 -16.79
C ASP A 254 -72.04 -8.18 -17.42
N GLU A 255 -71.71 -8.26 -18.71
CA GLU A 255 -72.17 -7.42 -19.82
C GLU A 255 -71.63 -5.99 -20.06
N GLU A 256 -71.45 -5.76 -21.36
CA GLU A 256 -71.54 -4.51 -22.12
C GLU A 256 -70.28 -3.66 -22.46
N SER A 257 -70.19 -3.48 -23.79
CA SER A 257 -69.55 -2.41 -24.56
C SER A 257 -68.11 -2.62 -25.08
N GLU A 258 -68.08 -3.28 -26.24
CA GLU A 258 -67.34 -2.76 -27.38
C GLU A 258 -67.33 -1.22 -27.43
N ARG A 259 -66.16 -0.61 -27.68
CA ARG A 259 -65.94 0.23 -28.88
C ARG A 259 -64.54 0.87 -28.93
N MET A 260 -63.98 0.70 -30.12
CA MET A 260 -63.13 1.63 -30.87
C MET A 260 -61.64 1.72 -30.51
N GLY A 261 -60.83 1.19 -31.44
CA GLY A 261 -59.40 1.43 -31.51
C GLY A 261 -59.06 2.84 -32.01
N ILE A 262 -57.75 3.07 -32.16
CA ILE A 262 -57.05 3.73 -33.30
C ILE A 262 -55.73 4.35 -32.80
N ARG A 263 -54.64 3.87 -33.42
CA ARG A 263 -53.37 4.53 -33.79
C ARG A 263 -52.75 5.59 -32.86
N GLY A 264 -51.44 5.42 -32.65
CA GLY A 264 -50.49 6.47 -33.02
C GLY A 264 -49.30 6.71 -32.10
N SER A 265 -48.17 6.09 -32.44
CA SER A 265 -46.84 6.74 -32.53
C SER A 265 -46.36 7.59 -31.35
N LYS A 266 -45.60 6.99 -30.41
CA LYS A 266 -44.50 7.66 -29.66
C LYS A 266 -43.42 6.67 -29.21
N ASN A 267 -42.72 6.07 -30.18
CA ASN A 267 -41.44 5.40 -29.93
C ASN A 267 -40.34 6.25 -30.60
N THR A 268 -39.53 6.96 -29.80
CA THR A 268 -38.10 7.29 -30.01
C THR A 268 -37.68 8.50 -29.16
N ALA A 269 -37.46 8.32 -27.86
CA ALA A 269 -36.69 9.28 -27.04
C ALA A 269 -36.26 8.70 -25.67
N ARG A 270 -36.11 7.38 -25.53
CA ARG A 270 -35.86 6.76 -24.19
C ARG A 270 -34.69 5.79 -24.12
N ALA A 271 -33.74 5.86 -25.04
CA ALA A 271 -32.62 4.93 -25.08
C ALA A 271 -31.28 5.69 -25.10
N ARG A 272 -30.71 5.84 -23.90
CA ARG A 272 -29.27 5.77 -23.56
C ARG A 272 -29.09 6.29 -22.14
N MET A 273 -29.61 5.55 -21.17
CA MET A 273 -29.23 5.75 -19.77
C MET A 273 -27.83 5.15 -19.60
N THR A 274 -26.84 5.99 -19.35
CA THR A 274 -25.46 5.58 -19.10
C THR A 274 -25.40 4.69 -17.85
N VAL A 275 -24.60 3.63 -17.88
CA VAL A 275 -24.44 2.62 -16.80
C VAL A 275 -24.30 3.24 -15.39
N SER A 276 -23.69 4.42 -15.30
CA SER A 276 -23.58 5.26 -14.08
C SER A 276 -24.94 5.65 -13.46
N THR A 277 -25.92 6.08 -14.26
CA THR A 277 -27.26 6.48 -13.79
C THR A 277 -28.13 5.31 -13.36
N ALA A 278 -28.00 4.15 -14.02
CA ALA A 278 -28.66 2.92 -13.59
C ALA A 278 -28.10 2.43 -12.24
N PHE A 279 -26.77 2.51 -12.08
CA PHE A 279 -26.09 2.15 -10.83
C PHE A 279 -26.43 3.07 -9.66
N SER A 280 -26.56 4.39 -9.88
CA SER A 280 -26.91 5.35 -8.82
C SER A 280 -28.36 5.16 -8.34
N ARG A 281 -29.30 4.84 -9.23
CA ARG A 281 -30.69 4.55 -8.88
C ARG A 281 -30.83 3.22 -8.13
N ILE A 282 -30.13 2.17 -8.57
CA ILE A 282 -30.09 0.89 -7.86
C ILE A 282 -29.44 1.07 -6.48
N LYS A 283 -28.35 1.83 -6.38
CA LYS A 283 -27.73 2.19 -5.10
C LYS A 283 -28.65 3.01 -4.21
N GLY A 284 -29.46 3.92 -4.78
CA GLY A 284 -30.47 4.69 -4.04
C GLY A 284 -31.60 3.83 -3.48
N LEU A 285 -32.09 2.87 -4.26
CA LEU A 285 -33.11 1.90 -3.83
C LEU A 285 -32.56 0.90 -2.80
N VAL A 286 -31.31 0.46 -2.96
CA VAL A 286 -30.61 -0.40 -1.98
C VAL A 286 -30.16 0.39 -0.74
N GLY A 287 -29.90 1.69 -0.85
CA GLY A 287 -29.57 2.57 0.27
C GLY A 287 -30.77 2.88 1.15
N LYS A 288 -31.95 3.10 0.54
CA LYS A 288 -33.24 3.19 1.28
C LYS A 288 -33.58 1.90 2.03
N LYS A 289 -33.01 0.76 1.61
CA LYS A 289 -33.10 -0.57 2.21
C LYS A 289 -32.44 -0.68 3.59
N LEU A 290 -31.59 0.28 4.00
CA LEU A 290 -30.87 0.21 5.29
C LEU A 290 -31.57 0.94 6.46
N PHE A 291 -32.59 1.77 6.20
CA PHE A 291 -33.10 2.70 7.24
C PHE A 291 -34.62 2.67 7.52
N ARG A 292 -35.45 1.92 6.81
CA ARG A 292 -36.88 1.80 7.17
C ARG A 292 -37.41 0.38 6.93
N ILE A 293 -37.46 -0.38 8.02
CA ILE A 293 -38.18 -1.64 8.12
C ILE A 293 -39.58 -1.31 8.63
N SER A 294 -40.57 -1.34 7.74
CA SER A 294 -41.98 -1.46 8.13
C SER A 294 -42.78 -2.07 6.97
N LEU A 295 -43.40 -3.22 7.28
CA LEU A 295 -44.48 -3.94 6.57
C LEU A 295 -44.19 -4.66 5.23
N ASP A 296 -44.40 -5.98 5.25
CA ASP A 296 -44.20 -6.98 4.20
C ASP A 296 -44.84 -6.67 2.82
N GLU A 297 -45.90 -5.87 2.74
CA GLU A 297 -46.58 -5.60 1.46
C GLU A 297 -45.86 -4.59 0.55
N ASP A 298 -45.16 -3.61 1.15
CA ASP A 298 -44.35 -2.65 0.38
C ASP A 298 -43.04 -3.29 -0.10
N TRP A 299 -42.59 -4.34 0.60
CA TRP A 299 -41.44 -5.16 0.20
C TRP A 299 -41.70 -5.91 -1.10
N ASP A 300 -42.87 -6.55 -1.23
CA ASP A 300 -43.22 -7.28 -2.44
C ASP A 300 -43.42 -6.36 -3.64
N LYS A 301 -44.09 -5.21 -3.44
CA LYS A 301 -44.24 -4.19 -4.51
C LYS A 301 -42.89 -3.62 -4.94
N MET A 302 -41.99 -3.32 -4.01
CA MET A 302 -40.67 -2.78 -4.32
C MET A 302 -39.76 -3.82 -4.97
N ASN A 303 -39.79 -5.08 -4.53
CA ASN A 303 -39.07 -6.18 -5.17
C ASN A 303 -39.61 -6.46 -6.58
N ASN A 304 -40.94 -6.41 -6.79
CA ASN A 304 -41.54 -6.55 -8.12
C ASN A 304 -41.13 -5.40 -9.06
N ARG A 305 -41.10 -4.16 -8.56
CA ARG A 305 -40.56 -3.02 -9.32
C ARG A 305 -39.07 -3.21 -9.64
N LEU A 306 -38.28 -3.68 -8.69
CA LEU A 306 -36.85 -3.90 -8.88
C LEU A 306 -36.57 -5.04 -9.87
N LYS A 307 -37.35 -6.12 -9.81
CA LYS A 307 -37.30 -7.26 -10.72
C LYS A 307 -37.73 -6.85 -12.13
N SER A 308 -38.87 -6.18 -12.27
CA SER A 308 -39.34 -5.66 -13.56
C SER A 308 -38.32 -4.68 -14.16
N TYR A 309 -37.74 -3.79 -13.35
CA TYR A 309 -36.71 -2.86 -13.82
C TYR A 309 -35.44 -3.60 -14.27
N TYR A 310 -35.01 -4.62 -13.51
CA TYR A 310 -33.87 -5.45 -13.87
C TYR A 310 -34.12 -6.25 -15.18
N GLU A 311 -35.29 -6.88 -15.32
CA GLU A 311 -35.68 -7.61 -16.54
C GLU A 311 -35.77 -6.68 -17.75
N GLN A 312 -36.24 -5.45 -17.54
CA GLN A 312 -36.30 -4.43 -18.59
C GLN A 312 -34.89 -3.97 -19.00
N LEU A 313 -33.99 -3.78 -18.04
CA LEU A 313 -32.57 -3.50 -18.28
C LEU A 313 -31.84 -4.66 -18.98
N GLU A 314 -32.16 -5.92 -18.64
CA GLU A 314 -31.58 -7.12 -19.28
C GLU A 314 -32.10 -7.32 -20.72
N ARG A 315 -33.35 -6.92 -21.01
CA ARG A 315 -33.87 -6.87 -22.40
C ARG A 315 -33.20 -5.78 -23.23
N ASP A 316 -32.95 -4.61 -22.63
CA ASP A 316 -32.35 -3.47 -23.33
C ASP A 316 -30.84 -3.64 -23.54
N ASP A 317 -30.14 -4.34 -22.63
CA ASP A 317 -28.73 -4.73 -22.77
C ASP A 317 -28.49 -6.13 -22.20
N PRO A 318 -28.23 -7.16 -23.04
CA PRO A 318 -27.96 -8.51 -22.56
C PRO A 318 -26.65 -8.63 -21.76
N MET A 319 -25.74 -7.65 -21.84
CA MET A 319 -24.50 -7.60 -21.06
C MET A 319 -24.67 -6.92 -19.69
N ILE A 320 -25.87 -6.43 -19.35
CA ILE A 320 -26.07 -5.66 -18.13
C ILE A 320 -25.87 -6.50 -16.87
N ALA A 321 -26.16 -7.80 -16.89
CA ALA A 321 -25.88 -8.69 -15.77
C ALA A 321 -24.37 -8.78 -15.47
N VAL A 322 -23.55 -8.78 -16.52
CA VAL A 322 -22.08 -8.79 -16.45
C VAL A 322 -21.55 -7.41 -16.00
N SER A 323 -22.16 -6.33 -16.50
CA SER A 323 -21.79 -4.95 -16.17
C SER A 323 -22.19 -4.55 -14.74
N LEU A 324 -23.39 -4.93 -14.28
CA LEU A 324 -23.90 -4.69 -12.93
C LEU A 324 -23.24 -5.55 -11.87
N SER A 325 -22.96 -6.83 -12.18
CA SER A 325 -22.16 -7.65 -11.29
C SER A 325 -20.71 -7.15 -11.22
N ALA A 326 -20.25 -6.37 -12.21
CA ALA A 326 -18.85 -6.04 -12.42
C ALA A 326 -17.96 -7.30 -12.61
N SER A 327 -18.53 -8.43 -13.05
CA SER A 327 -17.77 -9.68 -13.26
C SER A 327 -16.71 -9.54 -14.35
N ALA A 328 -16.93 -8.65 -15.34
CA ALA A 328 -15.93 -8.31 -16.35
C ALA A 328 -14.71 -7.54 -15.78
N TYR A 329 -14.85 -6.93 -14.60
CA TYR A 329 -13.80 -6.13 -13.97
C TYR A 329 -12.97 -6.89 -12.94
N THR A 330 -13.37 -8.12 -12.57
CA THR A 330 -12.50 -9.00 -11.77
C THR A 330 -11.51 -9.71 -12.70
N PRO A 331 -10.21 -9.35 -12.70
CA PRO A 331 -9.23 -10.02 -13.55
C PRO A 331 -9.18 -11.51 -13.20
N SER A 332 -8.97 -12.34 -14.22
CA SER A 332 -8.77 -13.78 -13.99
C SER A 332 -7.53 -14.01 -13.14
N LEU A 333 -7.55 -15.03 -12.27
CA LEU A 333 -6.45 -15.35 -11.37
C LEU A 333 -5.12 -15.55 -12.12
N ALA A 334 -5.16 -16.26 -13.25
CA ALA A 334 -3.99 -16.48 -14.09
C ALA A 334 -3.44 -15.18 -14.68
N ARG A 335 -4.32 -14.27 -15.14
CA ARG A 335 -3.90 -12.96 -15.65
C ARG A 335 -3.33 -12.08 -14.54
N LEU A 336 -3.89 -12.16 -13.33
CA LEU A 336 -3.38 -11.45 -12.17
C LEU A 336 -1.95 -11.92 -11.84
N ILE A 337 -1.75 -13.23 -11.73
CA ILE A 337 -0.42 -13.82 -11.48
C ILE A 337 0.55 -13.40 -12.58
N LEU A 338 0.15 -13.50 -13.85
CA LEU A 338 1.01 -13.10 -14.96
C LEU A 338 1.45 -11.64 -14.83
N ILE A 339 0.51 -10.70 -14.61
CA ILE A 339 0.83 -9.27 -14.48
C ILE A 339 1.76 -9.01 -13.29
N ILE A 340 1.49 -9.67 -12.15
CA ILE A 340 2.28 -9.54 -10.93
C ILE A 340 3.70 -10.06 -11.16
N THR A 341 3.85 -11.24 -11.75
CA THR A 341 5.14 -11.90 -12.00
C THR A 341 5.94 -11.22 -13.11
N THR A 342 5.32 -10.80 -14.21
CA THR A 342 6.03 -10.07 -15.27
C THR A 342 6.44 -8.68 -14.78
N GLY A 343 5.58 -8.03 -13.97
CA GLY A 343 5.88 -6.76 -13.33
C GLY A 343 7.05 -6.82 -12.34
N THR A 344 7.08 -7.83 -11.45
CA THR A 344 8.23 -8.04 -10.57
C THR A 344 9.49 -8.32 -11.38
N LEU A 345 9.43 -9.28 -12.30
CA LEU A 345 10.62 -9.68 -13.07
C LEU A 345 11.23 -8.50 -13.82
N PHE A 346 10.40 -7.69 -14.47
CA PHE A 346 10.85 -6.47 -15.15
C PHE A 346 11.52 -5.50 -14.16
N ARG A 347 10.92 -5.24 -12.99
CA ARG A 347 11.52 -4.38 -11.96
C ARG A 347 12.84 -4.93 -11.44
N MET A 348 12.93 -6.24 -11.19
CA MET A 348 14.16 -6.88 -10.73
C MET A 348 15.29 -6.76 -11.75
N ILE A 349 14.99 -7.01 -13.04
CA ILE A 349 15.96 -6.86 -14.13
C ILE A 349 16.39 -5.40 -14.27
N ALA A 350 15.44 -4.46 -14.23
CA ALA A 350 15.74 -3.04 -14.31
C ALA A 350 16.61 -2.58 -13.13
N LEU A 351 16.30 -3.03 -11.91
CA LEU A 351 17.08 -2.70 -10.72
C LEU A 351 18.49 -3.28 -10.80
N LEU A 352 18.64 -4.52 -11.28
CA LEU A 352 19.94 -5.15 -11.47
C LEU A 352 20.80 -4.39 -12.49
N LEU A 353 20.22 -3.99 -13.62
CA LEU A 353 20.91 -3.20 -14.64
C LEU A 353 21.28 -1.80 -14.12
N LEU A 354 20.36 -1.14 -13.40
CA LEU A 354 20.61 0.17 -12.80
C LEU A 354 21.69 0.10 -11.72
N SER A 355 21.67 -0.94 -10.88
CA SER A 355 22.71 -1.16 -9.86
C SER A 355 24.07 -1.44 -10.50
N TRP A 356 24.13 -2.23 -11.57
CA TRP A 356 25.38 -2.45 -12.30
C TRP A 356 25.94 -1.15 -12.87
N LEU A 357 25.06 -0.36 -13.51
CA LEU A 357 25.43 0.92 -14.10
C LEU A 357 25.85 1.95 -13.04
N ALA A 358 25.25 1.91 -11.85
CA ALA A 358 25.62 2.76 -10.73
C ALA A 358 26.98 2.36 -10.14
N LEU A 359 27.22 1.07 -9.93
CA LEU A 359 28.45 0.57 -9.31
C LEU A 359 29.65 0.57 -10.27
N ASN A 360 29.41 0.54 -11.59
CA ASN A 360 30.44 0.69 -12.61
C ASN A 360 30.23 2.01 -13.35
N PRO A 361 30.89 3.12 -12.95
CA PRO A 361 30.67 4.43 -13.57
C PRO A 361 31.29 4.53 -14.98
N ILE A 362 32.24 3.65 -15.34
CA ILE A 362 32.97 3.67 -16.62
C ILE A 362 32.05 3.75 -17.85
N PRO A 363 31.01 2.90 -18.01
CA PRO A 363 30.12 2.97 -19.15
C PRO A 363 29.34 4.30 -19.23
N ILE A 364 29.01 4.91 -18.08
CA ILE A 364 28.36 6.24 -18.05
C ILE A 364 29.35 7.32 -18.47
N LEU A 365 30.57 7.30 -17.94
CA LEU A 365 31.61 8.27 -18.29
C LEU A 365 31.93 8.21 -19.80
N GLN A 366 31.98 7.00 -20.37
CA GLN A 366 32.13 6.79 -21.81
C GLN A 366 30.91 7.30 -22.60
N PHE A 367 29.69 7.05 -22.13
CA PHE A 367 28.47 7.57 -22.77
C PHE A 367 28.41 9.10 -22.79
N LEU A 368 28.95 9.74 -21.76
CA LEU A 368 29.06 11.20 -21.67
C LEU A 368 30.23 11.79 -22.48
N ASN A 369 31.00 10.95 -23.19
CA ASN A 369 32.20 11.33 -23.94
C ASN A 369 33.24 12.08 -23.07
N MET A 370 33.44 11.64 -21.83
CA MET A 370 34.48 12.22 -20.97
C MET A 370 35.87 11.88 -21.51
N PRO A 371 36.89 12.75 -21.33
CA PRO A 371 38.25 12.50 -21.77
C PRO A 371 38.82 11.19 -21.22
N ASP A 372 39.62 10.49 -22.04
CA ASP A 372 40.27 9.23 -21.66
C ASP A 372 41.14 9.34 -20.40
N SER A 373 41.63 10.54 -20.08
CA SER A 373 42.35 10.81 -18.84
C SER A 373 41.49 10.64 -17.59
N ILE A 374 40.20 10.92 -17.66
CA ILE A 374 39.24 10.73 -16.56
C ILE A 374 38.76 9.28 -16.54
N VAL A 375 38.45 8.71 -17.70
CA VAL A 375 37.91 7.34 -17.82
C VAL A 375 38.92 6.29 -17.35
N ASN A 376 40.21 6.48 -17.67
CA ASN A 376 41.28 5.56 -17.27
C ASN A 376 41.96 5.96 -15.94
N SER A 377 41.42 6.96 -15.23
CA SER A 377 41.95 7.37 -13.93
C SER A 377 41.65 6.30 -12.87
N ILE A 378 42.57 6.16 -11.91
CA ILE A 378 42.32 5.38 -10.68
C ILE A 378 41.12 5.96 -9.92
N GLU A 379 40.88 7.26 -10.05
CA GLU A 379 39.75 7.98 -9.46
C GLU A 379 38.39 7.51 -10.01
N ALA A 380 38.34 6.93 -11.21
CA ALA A 380 37.09 6.44 -11.77
C ALA A 380 36.51 5.25 -10.99
N GLY A 381 37.35 4.48 -10.29
CA GLY A 381 36.93 3.36 -9.43
C GLY A 381 36.64 3.75 -7.99
N GLN A 382 36.84 5.02 -7.62
CA GLN A 382 36.65 5.49 -6.25
C GLN A 382 35.17 5.70 -5.92
N PRO A 383 34.74 5.50 -4.65
CA PRO A 383 33.35 5.65 -4.24
C PRO A 383 32.80 7.07 -4.49
N GLU A 384 33.66 8.08 -4.52
CA GLU A 384 33.32 9.47 -4.83
C GLU A 384 32.79 9.60 -6.26
N MET A 385 33.39 8.92 -7.24
CA MET A 385 32.94 8.93 -8.63
C MET A 385 31.61 8.19 -8.78
N ILE A 386 31.44 7.08 -8.07
CA ILE A 386 30.17 6.35 -7.98
C ILE A 386 29.07 7.28 -7.45
N LEU A 387 29.34 8.03 -6.39
CA LEU A 387 28.40 9.00 -5.81
C LEU A 387 28.08 10.16 -6.78
N MET A 388 29.08 10.68 -7.49
CA MET A 388 28.87 11.73 -8.51
C MET A 388 27.95 11.26 -9.64
N VAL A 389 27.98 9.99 -10.00
CA VAL A 389 27.08 9.39 -11.01
C VAL A 389 25.71 9.07 -10.42
N LEU A 390 25.65 8.58 -9.19
CA LEU A 390 24.41 8.18 -8.53
C LEU A 390 23.53 9.38 -8.14
N ALA A 391 24.13 10.50 -7.73
CA ALA A 391 23.40 11.72 -7.35
C ALA A 391 22.47 12.25 -8.47
N PRO A 392 22.93 12.52 -9.70
CA PRO A 392 22.04 12.96 -10.77
C PRO A 392 21.03 11.89 -11.17
N LEU A 393 21.38 10.61 -11.09
CA LEU A 393 20.45 9.51 -11.37
C LEU A 393 19.28 9.48 -10.36
N THR A 394 19.57 9.61 -9.07
CA THR A 394 18.54 9.66 -8.02
C THR A 394 17.65 10.90 -8.13
N VAL A 395 18.23 12.06 -8.44
CA VAL A 395 17.47 13.30 -8.71
C VAL A 395 16.55 13.13 -9.92
N LEU A 396 17.01 12.45 -10.97
CA LEU A 396 16.18 12.18 -12.15
C LEU A 396 14.97 11.31 -11.80
N PHE A 397 15.13 10.27 -10.97
CA PHE A 397 14.00 9.48 -10.48
C PHE A 397 13.00 10.29 -9.65
N LEU A 398 13.49 11.17 -8.76
CA LEU A 398 12.63 12.07 -8.00
C LEU A 398 11.85 13.02 -8.92
N LEU A 399 12.51 13.58 -9.94
CA LEU A 399 11.92 14.49 -10.90
C LEU A 399 10.86 13.80 -11.77
N VAL A 400 11.14 12.58 -12.25
CA VAL A 400 10.16 11.74 -12.96
C VAL A 400 8.95 11.46 -12.07
N GLY A 401 9.17 11.10 -10.80
CA GLY A 401 8.08 10.89 -9.83
C GLY A 401 7.21 12.13 -9.65
N LEU A 402 7.83 13.30 -9.55
CA LEU A 402 7.14 14.60 -9.43
C LEU A 402 6.33 14.93 -10.69
N ILE A 403 6.89 14.67 -11.88
CA ILE A 403 6.19 14.83 -13.16
C ILE A 403 4.98 13.89 -13.23
N VAL A 404 5.13 12.61 -12.87
CA VAL A 404 4.02 11.65 -12.87
C VAL A 404 2.92 12.12 -11.91
N GLN A 405 3.28 12.56 -10.70
CA GLN A 405 2.32 13.10 -9.75
C GLN A 405 1.61 14.35 -10.28
N PHE A 406 2.35 15.25 -10.94
CA PHE A 406 1.80 16.44 -11.56
C PHE A 406 0.80 16.11 -12.68
N ILE A 407 1.14 15.17 -13.56
CA ILE A 407 0.28 14.68 -14.65
C ILE A 407 -0.99 14.04 -14.07
N GLN A 408 -0.85 13.17 -13.06
CA GLN A 408 -1.99 12.51 -12.41
C GLN A 408 -2.93 13.52 -11.76
N ARG A 409 -2.40 14.48 -10.98
CA ARG A 409 -3.22 15.55 -10.37
C ARG A 409 -3.98 16.34 -11.43
N ARG A 410 -3.34 16.65 -12.58
CA ARG A 410 -3.98 17.36 -13.69
C ARG A 410 -5.06 16.51 -14.36
N ALA A 411 -4.84 15.21 -14.54
CA ALA A 411 -5.81 14.28 -15.10
C ALA A 411 -7.05 14.16 -14.20
N THR A 412 -6.87 14.01 -12.89
CA THR A 412 -7.99 13.94 -11.92
C THR A 412 -8.81 15.23 -11.93
N ARG A 413 -8.16 16.40 -11.89
CA ARG A 413 -8.85 17.70 -11.99
C ARG A 413 -9.66 17.85 -13.30
N ARG A 414 -9.14 17.33 -14.41
CA ARG A 414 -9.89 17.32 -15.69
C ARG A 414 -11.12 16.41 -15.63
N MET A 415 -11.01 15.23 -15.00
CA MET A 415 -12.15 14.33 -14.84
C MET A 415 -13.21 14.92 -13.89
N GLU A 416 -12.81 15.57 -12.81
CA GLU A 416 -13.71 16.30 -11.91
C GLU A 416 -14.42 17.43 -12.63
N ALA A 417 -13.71 18.22 -13.45
CA ALA A 417 -14.31 19.28 -14.25
C ALA A 417 -15.32 18.75 -15.29
N ILE A 418 -15.09 17.55 -15.86
CA ILE A 418 -16.03 16.90 -16.79
C ILE A 418 -17.25 16.36 -16.03
N ALA A 419 -17.06 15.79 -14.83
CA ALA A 419 -18.15 15.29 -13.99
C ALA A 419 -19.02 16.41 -13.39
N GLN A 420 -18.45 17.60 -13.18
CA GLN A 420 -19.15 18.80 -12.69
C GLN A 420 -19.76 19.64 -13.82
N ARG A 421 -19.50 19.34 -15.10
CA ARG A 421 -20.30 19.94 -16.17
C ARG A 421 -21.75 19.47 -15.95
N PRO A 422 -22.69 20.39 -15.67
CA PRO A 422 -24.09 20.00 -15.56
C PRO A 422 -24.43 19.30 -16.88
N ILE A 423 -24.88 18.05 -16.77
CA ILE A 423 -25.57 17.37 -17.87
C ILE A 423 -26.61 18.38 -18.30
N ILE A 424 -26.42 18.95 -19.49
CA ILE A 424 -27.30 19.95 -20.07
C ILE A 424 -28.71 19.42 -19.85
N HIS A 425 -29.44 20.04 -18.92
CA HIS A 425 -30.86 19.78 -18.77
C HIS A 425 -31.41 19.95 -20.17
N PRO A 426 -32.15 18.97 -20.73
CA PRO A 426 -32.84 19.20 -21.99
C PRO A 426 -33.61 20.49 -21.79
N VAL A 427 -33.19 21.52 -22.53
CA VAL A 427 -33.79 22.85 -22.54
C VAL A 427 -35.29 22.63 -22.65
N ASP A 428 -36.06 23.30 -21.79
CA ASP A 428 -37.52 23.27 -21.70
C ASP A 428 -38.19 23.46 -23.09
N GLU A 429 -38.23 22.42 -23.93
CA GLU A 429 -38.98 22.41 -25.20
C GLU A 429 -40.50 22.55 -24.94
N GLU A 430 -40.94 22.27 -23.71
CA GLU A 430 -42.32 22.51 -23.27
C GLU A 430 -42.69 24.01 -23.20
N LYS A 431 -41.75 24.91 -22.88
CA LYS A 431 -42.07 26.36 -22.86
C LYS A 431 -42.07 26.99 -24.25
N GLU A 432 -41.36 26.42 -25.21
CA GLU A 432 -41.38 26.90 -26.60
C GLU A 432 -42.58 26.38 -27.41
N THR A 433 -43.08 25.18 -27.10
CA THR A 433 -44.31 24.65 -27.72
C THR A 433 -45.58 25.33 -27.20
N GLU A 434 -45.59 25.84 -25.96
CA GLU A 434 -46.72 26.60 -25.41
C GLU A 434 -46.82 28.02 -26.00
N ARG A 435 -45.69 28.65 -26.35
CA ARG A 435 -45.66 29.96 -27.03
C ARG A 435 -46.08 29.92 -28.51
N ARG A 436 -46.16 28.73 -29.12
CA ARG A 436 -46.53 28.56 -30.55
C ARG A 436 -47.98 28.14 -30.81
N ARG A 437 -48.84 28.01 -29.79
CA ARG A 437 -50.28 27.75 -30.04
C ARG A 437 -51.04 29.04 -30.37
N PRO A 438 -51.63 29.18 -31.58
CA PRO A 438 -52.40 30.36 -31.93
C PRO A 438 -53.70 30.41 -31.13
N ARG A 439 -53.99 31.57 -30.52
CA ARG A 439 -55.28 31.92 -29.90
C ARG A 439 -56.42 31.70 -30.92
N ARG A 440 -57.07 30.54 -30.87
CA ARG A 440 -58.29 30.28 -31.63
C ARG A 440 -59.47 30.96 -30.92
N ARG A 441 -59.79 32.15 -31.43
CA ARG A 441 -61.08 32.87 -31.44
C ARG A 441 -62.18 32.31 -30.53
N GLN A 442 -62.43 33.01 -29.43
CA GLN A 442 -63.75 33.05 -28.80
C GLN A 442 -64.75 33.62 -29.82
N ARG A 443 -65.73 32.80 -30.22
CA ARG A 443 -66.95 33.28 -30.90
C ARG A 443 -67.88 33.84 -29.83
N THR A 444 -68.17 35.13 -29.93
CA THR A 444 -69.29 35.80 -29.26
C THR A 444 -70.62 35.21 -29.74
N PRO A 445 -71.60 34.94 -28.86
CA PRO A 445 -72.97 34.73 -29.27
C PRO A 445 -73.61 36.10 -29.58
N ARG A 446 -74.20 36.20 -30.78
CA ARG A 446 -75.02 37.34 -31.20
C ARG A 446 -76.38 37.21 -30.52
N THR A 447 -76.69 38.13 -29.62
CA THR A 447 -78.04 38.41 -29.13
C THR A 447 -78.64 39.57 -29.93
N GLY A 448 -79.84 39.35 -30.49
CA GLY A 448 -80.93 40.33 -30.50
C GLY A 448 -80.89 41.52 -31.45
N GLN A 449 -81.90 41.52 -32.34
CA GLN A 449 -82.50 42.61 -33.14
C GLN A 449 -81.85 42.97 -34.48
#